data_AF-A0A3D2GAW4-F1
#
_entry.id   AF-A0A3D2GAW4-F1
#
_cell.length_a   1.000
_cell.length_b   1.000
_cell.length_c   1.000
_cell.angle_alpha   90.00
_cell.angle_beta   90.00
_cell.angle_gamma   90.00
#
_symmetry.space_group_name_H-M   'P 1'
#
loop_
_entity.id
_entity.type
_entity.pdbx_description
1 polymer ?
#
loop_
_entity_poly.entity_id
_entity_poly.type
_entity_poly.pdbx_seq_one_letter_code
_entity_poly.pdbx_strand_id
1 'polypeptide(L)'
;MEKHNPFEFHDTDMYVACVGENGGTDNFDIREGFKSSVNIMINAVESGGYEDTLIYPVVYNARHSIELSLKIIIEKIIYIYDVKNFEFTDADKSKVYTHDLKTLDDIVKAYYSVDKRIVVYYDQISPYLQDYFFDTKGDVFKYETDYNGNPHLIKLGISSISYDVLKRKYNEMMVLFDKLIFEMMYLCQEYAVGTFTKNLSREDIRNIAVKLLSRKQWRNNAFDECKTKIKLEYGIGSKEFSEALNIIQNHREFCTYIDMEQKLGDIPEDELREYVRLVMEMNGSELYDKTKVRAQSGKVLLNVIQEKARKRLELSKKISDDTIALLLVFREYGSGEHLFTENAEKICKYFMESKIDRNDALKKVEKKDIFRRILYGMKKCGQLTYREIIKDEFQREGKELVELE
;
A
#
# COMPACT_ATOMS: atom_id res chain seq x y z
N MET A 1 -22.97 13.80 -45.03
CA MET A 1 -22.41 13.44 -43.71
C MET A 1 -22.15 14.72 -42.98
N GLU A 2 -22.82 14.94 -41.84
CA GLU A 2 -22.36 15.91 -40.87
C GLU A 2 -20.91 15.55 -40.49
N LYS A 3 -20.05 16.56 -40.49
CA LYS A 3 -18.65 16.39 -40.08
C LYS A 3 -18.58 16.67 -38.57
N HIS A 4 -19.00 15.70 -37.76
CA HIS A 4 -18.85 15.80 -36.32
C HIS A 4 -17.37 15.75 -35.94
N ASN A 5 -16.97 16.60 -34.97
CA ASN A 5 -15.63 16.62 -34.43
C ASN A 5 -15.47 15.48 -33.39
N PRO A 6 -14.56 14.51 -33.56
CA PRO A 6 -14.40 13.39 -32.61
C PRO A 6 -13.85 13.82 -31.24
N PHE A 7 -13.41 15.07 -31.08
CA PHE A 7 -12.93 15.64 -29.81
C PHE A 7 -13.99 16.48 -29.08
N GLU A 8 -15.25 16.41 -29.52
CA GLU A 8 -16.41 17.02 -28.87
C GLU A 8 -17.37 15.93 -28.42
N PHE A 9 -18.15 16.20 -27.35
CA PHE A 9 -19.17 15.27 -26.89
C PHE A 9 -20.40 15.34 -27.78
N HIS A 10 -20.87 14.20 -28.29
CA HIS A 10 -22.14 14.07 -29.00
C HIS A 10 -23.08 13.15 -28.23
N ASP A 11 -24.30 13.61 -27.98
CA ASP A 11 -25.29 12.95 -27.12
C ASP A 11 -25.88 11.66 -27.71
N THR A 12 -25.63 11.41 -29.00
CA THR A 12 -26.06 10.19 -29.70
C THR A 12 -24.99 9.10 -29.76
N ASP A 13 -23.79 9.33 -29.21
CA ASP A 13 -22.66 8.40 -29.35
C ASP A 13 -22.75 7.21 -28.41
N MET A 14 -22.50 6.00 -28.95
CA MET A 14 -22.54 4.75 -28.20
C MET A 14 -21.25 4.47 -27.41
N TYR A 15 -20.11 5.00 -27.86
CA TYR A 15 -18.80 4.77 -27.25
C TYR A 15 -18.10 6.10 -26.98
N VAL A 16 -18.15 6.54 -25.73
CA VAL A 16 -17.54 7.81 -25.29
C VAL A 16 -16.54 7.52 -24.17
N ALA A 17 -15.29 7.94 -24.36
CA ALA A 17 -14.26 7.85 -23.34
C ALA A 17 -14.16 9.17 -22.55
N CYS A 18 -14.10 9.07 -21.22
CA CYS A 18 -13.81 10.23 -20.38
C CYS A 18 -12.28 10.46 -20.34
N VAL A 19 -11.83 11.64 -20.73
CA VAL A 19 -10.41 12.04 -20.75
C VAL A 19 -10.23 13.40 -20.04
N GLY A 20 -8.99 13.72 -19.65
CA GLY A 20 -8.69 14.96 -18.95
C GLY A 20 -9.38 15.02 -17.59
N GLU A 21 -9.95 16.18 -17.24
CA GLU A 21 -10.61 16.39 -15.94
C GLU A 21 -11.75 15.39 -15.68
N ASN A 22 -12.49 15.02 -16.72
CA ASN A 22 -13.61 14.07 -16.60
C ASN A 22 -13.15 12.62 -16.44
N GLY A 23 -11.92 12.30 -16.87
CA GLY A 23 -11.35 10.96 -16.79
C GLY A 23 -10.52 10.71 -15.53
N GLY A 24 -10.12 11.77 -14.82
CA GLY A 24 -9.17 11.67 -13.70
C GLY A 24 -7.82 11.09 -14.11
N THR A 25 -7.49 11.13 -15.40
CA THR A 25 -6.38 10.39 -16.00
C THR A 25 -5.04 10.94 -15.56
N ASP A 26 -4.21 10.11 -14.95
CA ASP A 26 -2.83 10.45 -14.59
C ASP A 26 -1.81 9.67 -15.45
N ASN A 27 -0.51 9.86 -15.17
CA ASN A 27 0.55 9.15 -15.88
C ASN A 27 0.47 7.63 -15.71
N PHE A 28 -0.10 7.13 -14.61
CA PHE A 28 -0.29 5.71 -14.37
C PHE A 28 -1.37 5.15 -15.30
N ASP A 29 -2.52 5.83 -15.41
CA ASP A 29 -3.58 5.43 -16.33
C ASP A 29 -3.12 5.45 -17.79
N ILE A 30 -2.39 6.51 -18.19
CA ILE A 30 -1.83 6.62 -19.55
C ILE A 30 -0.85 5.47 -19.80
N ARG A 31 0.05 5.19 -18.86
CA ARG A 31 0.99 4.07 -18.93
C ARG A 31 0.27 2.74 -19.15
N GLU A 32 -0.79 2.46 -18.38
CA GLU A 32 -1.57 1.22 -18.52
C GLU A 32 -2.24 1.13 -19.90
N GLY A 33 -2.71 2.26 -20.45
CA GLY A 33 -3.21 2.34 -21.82
C GLY A 33 -2.18 1.85 -22.84
N PHE A 34 -0.99 2.46 -22.86
CA PHE A 34 0.10 2.07 -23.77
C PHE A 34 0.54 0.62 -23.57
N LYS A 35 0.65 0.17 -22.31
CA LYS A 35 1.00 -1.21 -21.98
C LYS A 35 -0.05 -2.21 -22.46
N SER A 36 -1.34 -1.89 -22.30
CA SER A 36 -2.44 -2.70 -22.80
C SER A 36 -2.41 -2.78 -24.34
N SER A 37 -2.15 -1.66 -25.01
CA SER A 37 -2.00 -1.63 -26.47
C SER A 37 -0.90 -2.56 -26.98
N VAL A 38 0.26 -2.63 -26.29
CA VAL A 38 1.31 -3.61 -26.61
C VAL A 38 0.77 -5.03 -26.58
N ASN A 39 0.09 -5.42 -25.52
CA ASN A 39 -0.46 -6.78 -25.38
C ASN A 39 -1.52 -7.10 -26.44
N ILE A 40 -2.40 -6.14 -26.74
CA ILE A 40 -3.43 -6.30 -27.79
C ILE A 40 -2.78 -6.54 -29.15
N MET A 41 -1.80 -5.73 -29.52
CA MET A 41 -1.10 -5.89 -30.81
C MET A 41 -0.24 -7.14 -30.86
N ILE A 42 0.36 -7.55 -29.73
CA ILE A 42 1.09 -8.82 -29.64
C ILE A 42 0.16 -10.00 -29.91
N ASN A 43 -1.01 -10.03 -29.25
CA ASN A 43 -2.00 -11.08 -29.45
C ASN A 43 -2.54 -11.09 -30.89
N ALA A 44 -2.64 -9.93 -31.54
CA ALA A 44 -3.05 -9.83 -32.94
C ALA A 44 -2.05 -10.51 -33.88
N VAL A 45 -0.74 -10.31 -33.68
CA VAL A 45 0.30 -11.04 -34.44
C VAL A 45 0.22 -12.55 -34.19
N GLU A 46 0.10 -12.97 -32.93
CA GLU A 46 -0.02 -14.40 -32.58
C GLU A 46 -1.29 -15.06 -33.15
N SER A 47 -2.30 -14.26 -33.51
CA SER A 47 -3.55 -14.72 -34.13
C SER A 47 -3.53 -14.64 -35.66
N GLY A 48 -2.36 -14.45 -36.28
CA GLY A 48 -2.18 -14.40 -37.74
C GLY A 48 -2.20 -12.99 -38.34
N GLY A 49 -2.06 -11.94 -37.51
CA GLY A 49 -1.83 -10.58 -37.98
C GLY A 49 -0.42 -10.40 -38.56
N TYR A 50 -0.26 -9.41 -39.44
CA TYR A 50 1.01 -9.12 -40.11
C TYR A 50 2.01 -8.44 -39.17
N GLU A 51 3.09 -9.15 -38.84
CA GLU A 51 4.16 -8.73 -37.95
C GLU A 51 4.86 -7.45 -38.46
N ASP A 52 5.12 -7.36 -39.76
CA ASP A 52 5.80 -6.21 -40.38
C ASP A 52 5.01 -4.90 -40.22
N THR A 53 3.68 -5.01 -40.23
CA THR A 53 2.77 -3.87 -40.05
C THR A 53 2.69 -3.45 -38.58
N LEU A 54 2.68 -4.41 -37.65
CA LEU A 54 2.42 -4.16 -36.24
C LEU A 54 3.67 -3.90 -35.41
N ILE A 55 4.86 -4.28 -35.88
CA ILE A 55 6.08 -4.16 -35.08
C ILE A 55 6.41 -2.71 -34.69
N TYR A 56 6.21 -1.74 -35.60
CA TYR A 56 6.46 -0.32 -35.34
C TYR A 56 5.57 0.23 -34.20
N PRO A 57 4.23 0.13 -34.27
CA PRO A 57 3.40 0.59 -33.16
C PRO A 57 3.62 -0.24 -31.89
N VAL A 58 3.94 -1.53 -31.96
CA VAL A 58 4.26 -2.34 -30.77
C VAL A 58 5.46 -1.79 -30.02
N VAL A 59 6.58 -1.57 -30.73
CA VAL A 59 7.80 -1.05 -30.10
C VAL A 59 7.59 0.38 -29.61
N TYR A 60 6.87 1.22 -30.35
CA TYR A 60 6.52 2.57 -29.92
C TYR A 60 5.73 2.58 -28.60
N ASN A 61 4.65 1.79 -28.52
CA ASN A 61 3.81 1.71 -27.32
C ASN A 61 4.59 1.11 -26.13
N ALA A 62 5.43 0.11 -26.36
CA ALA A 62 6.29 -0.48 -25.34
C ALA A 62 7.29 0.55 -24.78
N ARG A 63 7.97 1.27 -25.67
CA ARG A 63 8.94 2.29 -25.28
C ARG A 63 8.28 3.47 -24.56
N HIS A 64 7.04 3.81 -24.90
CA HIS A 64 6.30 4.88 -24.20
C HIS A 64 5.83 4.45 -22.80
N SER A 65 5.33 3.22 -22.63
CA SER A 65 4.96 2.71 -21.30
C SER A 65 6.19 2.59 -20.37
N ILE A 66 7.37 2.24 -20.91
CA ILE A 66 8.64 2.24 -20.17
C ILE A 66 9.02 3.65 -19.71
N GLU A 67 8.96 4.65 -20.60
CA GLU A 67 9.24 6.05 -20.24
C GLU A 67 8.35 6.52 -19.09
N LEU A 68 7.04 6.29 -19.19
CA LEU A 68 6.10 6.68 -18.15
C LEU A 68 6.36 5.93 -16.84
N SER A 69 6.74 4.64 -16.91
CA SER A 69 7.15 3.88 -15.72
C SER A 69 8.30 4.56 -14.97
N LEU A 70 9.34 4.98 -15.70
CA LEU A 70 10.49 5.67 -15.12
C LEU A 70 10.09 7.03 -14.54
N LYS A 71 9.26 7.81 -15.26
CA LYS A 71 8.79 9.12 -14.79
C LYS A 71 7.97 9.00 -13.51
N ILE A 72 7.06 8.02 -13.42
CA ILE A 72 6.30 7.74 -12.21
C ILE A 72 7.25 7.38 -11.05
N ILE A 73 8.24 6.52 -11.28
CA ILE A 73 9.23 6.16 -10.24
C ILE A 73 9.99 7.41 -9.76
N ILE A 74 10.47 8.24 -10.68
CA ILE A 74 11.20 9.47 -10.33
C ILE A 74 10.30 10.42 -9.52
N GLU A 75 9.04 10.61 -9.93
CA GLU A 75 8.08 11.43 -9.19
C GLU A 75 7.90 10.94 -7.75
N LYS A 76 7.77 9.62 -7.55
CA LYS A 76 7.65 9.04 -6.21
C LYS A 76 8.95 9.12 -5.40
N ILE A 77 10.11 9.02 -6.05
CA ILE A 77 11.41 9.28 -5.39
C ILE A 77 11.48 10.74 -4.94
N ILE A 78 11.14 11.70 -5.80
CA ILE A 78 11.11 13.13 -5.46
C ILE A 78 10.23 13.37 -4.24
N TYR A 79 9.03 12.77 -4.20
CA TYR A 79 8.15 12.85 -3.04
C TYR A 79 8.83 12.41 -1.74
N ILE A 80 9.52 11.26 -1.74
CA ILE A 80 10.22 10.75 -0.56
C ILE A 80 11.37 11.70 -0.16
N TYR A 81 12.11 12.24 -1.12
CA TYR A 81 13.17 13.23 -0.86
C TYR A 81 12.60 14.50 -0.22
N ASP A 82 11.52 15.04 -0.77
CA ASP A 82 10.85 16.24 -0.25
C ASP A 82 10.36 16.00 1.19
N VAL A 83 9.73 14.86 1.47
CA VAL A 83 9.30 14.47 2.83
C VAL A 83 10.48 14.35 3.80
N LYS A 84 11.61 13.80 3.34
CA LYS A 84 12.85 13.68 4.15
C LYS A 84 13.64 14.99 4.25
N ASN A 85 13.22 16.06 3.58
CA ASN A 85 13.98 17.30 3.40
C ASN A 85 15.39 17.04 2.85
N PHE A 86 15.51 16.10 1.91
CA PHE A 86 16.74 15.82 1.19
C PHE A 86 16.79 16.63 -0.11
N GLU A 87 18.01 16.92 -0.57
CA GLU A 87 18.19 17.65 -1.82
C GLU A 87 17.94 16.71 -3.01
N PHE A 88 17.06 17.15 -3.91
CA PHE A 88 16.92 16.62 -5.26
C PHE A 88 17.12 17.80 -6.21
N THR A 89 18.19 17.80 -7.02
CA THR A 89 18.65 19.01 -7.70
C THR A 89 17.62 19.53 -8.71
N ASP A 90 17.44 20.86 -8.80
CA ASP A 90 16.54 21.47 -9.79
C ASP A 90 16.93 21.10 -11.23
N ALA A 91 18.24 20.94 -11.47
CA ALA A 91 18.77 20.46 -12.74
C ALA A 91 18.20 19.08 -13.10
N ASP A 92 18.15 18.14 -12.16
CA ASP A 92 17.58 16.81 -12.40
C ASP A 92 16.05 16.82 -12.42
N LYS A 93 15.39 17.67 -11.62
CA LYS A 93 13.93 17.86 -11.70
C LYS A 93 13.51 18.29 -13.10
N SER A 94 14.26 19.21 -13.73
CA SER A 94 13.96 19.67 -15.08
C SER A 94 14.11 18.59 -16.15
N LYS A 95 15.02 17.62 -15.94
CA LYS A 95 15.27 16.52 -16.88
C LYS A 95 14.17 15.46 -16.88
N VAL A 96 13.27 15.43 -15.89
CA VAL A 96 12.15 14.46 -15.85
C VAL A 96 11.25 14.58 -17.08
N TYR A 97 11.20 15.74 -17.73
CA TYR A 97 10.40 15.95 -18.95
C TYR A 97 11.07 15.43 -20.24
N THR A 98 12.30 14.94 -20.17
CA THR A 98 12.99 14.33 -21.33
C THR A 98 12.27 13.08 -21.84
N HIS A 99 12.55 12.72 -23.09
CA HIS A 99 12.20 11.42 -23.68
C HIS A 99 13.41 10.47 -23.69
N ASP A 100 14.59 10.90 -23.25
CA ASP A 100 15.75 10.03 -23.22
C ASP A 100 15.69 9.06 -22.03
N LEU A 101 15.43 7.78 -22.32
CA LEU A 101 15.38 6.72 -21.32
C LEU A 101 16.70 6.53 -20.58
N LYS A 102 17.85 6.81 -21.21
CA LYS A 102 19.15 6.71 -20.54
C LYS A 102 19.27 7.77 -19.45
N THR A 103 18.90 9.01 -19.79
CA THR A 103 18.85 10.12 -18.83
C THR A 103 17.90 9.81 -17.67
N LEU A 104 16.72 9.24 -17.93
CA LEU A 104 15.78 8.84 -16.88
C LEU A 104 16.34 7.70 -16.00
N ASP A 105 16.98 6.69 -16.58
CA ASP A 105 17.65 5.61 -15.83
C ASP A 105 18.76 6.15 -14.91
N ASP A 106 19.56 7.09 -15.41
CA ASP A 106 20.63 7.73 -14.63
C ASP A 106 20.08 8.53 -13.45
N ILE A 107 18.96 9.23 -13.63
CA ILE A 107 18.27 9.93 -12.53
C ILE A 107 17.79 8.91 -11.50
N VAL A 108 17.12 7.83 -11.90
CA VAL A 108 16.65 6.84 -10.91
C VAL A 108 17.83 6.27 -10.12
N LYS A 109 18.92 5.87 -10.79
CA LYS A 109 20.12 5.32 -10.11
C LYS A 109 20.81 6.31 -9.18
N ALA A 110 20.76 7.59 -9.48
CA ALA A 110 21.34 8.61 -8.61
C ALA A 110 20.61 8.72 -7.27
N TYR A 111 19.30 8.45 -7.25
CA TYR A 111 18.45 8.78 -6.09
C TYR A 111 17.75 7.56 -5.44
N TYR A 112 17.68 6.41 -6.10
CA TYR A 112 16.94 5.22 -5.64
C TYR A 112 17.40 4.64 -4.29
N SER A 113 18.60 4.98 -3.83
CA SER A 113 19.17 4.51 -2.56
C SER A 113 18.54 5.16 -1.34
N VAL A 114 17.61 6.10 -1.54
CA VAL A 114 16.80 6.68 -0.46
C VAL A 114 16.03 5.64 0.32
N ASP A 115 15.68 4.51 -0.32
CA ASP A 115 15.13 3.33 0.34
C ASP A 115 15.62 2.05 -0.35
N LYS A 116 16.19 1.13 0.45
CA LYS A 116 16.75 -0.14 -0.04
C LYS A 116 15.74 -1.01 -0.80
N ARG A 117 14.44 -0.89 -0.52
CA ARG A 117 13.38 -1.66 -1.19
C ARG A 117 13.24 -1.27 -2.67
N ILE A 118 13.56 -0.01 -3.01
CA ILE A 118 13.55 0.49 -4.40
C ILE A 118 14.67 -0.19 -5.19
N VAL A 119 15.88 -0.23 -4.61
CA VAL A 119 17.08 -0.82 -5.22
C VAL A 119 16.85 -2.28 -5.58
N VAL A 120 16.22 -3.06 -4.69
CA VAL A 120 15.91 -4.50 -4.89
C VAL A 120 15.17 -4.75 -6.20
N TYR A 121 14.16 -3.94 -6.53
CA TYR A 121 13.43 -4.09 -7.78
C TYR A 121 14.13 -3.43 -8.96
N TYR A 122 14.67 -2.22 -8.77
CA TYR A 122 15.20 -1.43 -9.87
C TYR A 122 16.47 -2.05 -10.48
N ASP A 123 17.32 -2.67 -9.68
CA ASP A 123 18.52 -3.38 -10.19
C ASP A 123 18.14 -4.57 -11.10
N GLN A 124 16.94 -5.16 -10.93
CA GLN A 124 16.42 -6.20 -11.82
C GLN A 124 15.84 -5.60 -13.13
N ILE A 125 15.33 -4.37 -13.09
CA ILE A 125 14.75 -3.67 -14.24
C ILE A 125 15.84 -3.12 -15.17
N SER A 126 16.89 -2.52 -14.60
CA SER A 126 17.88 -1.74 -15.36
C SER A 126 18.56 -2.50 -16.53
N PRO A 127 18.84 -3.82 -16.44
CA PRO A 127 19.38 -4.57 -17.58
C PRO A 127 18.46 -4.61 -18.81
N TYR A 128 17.14 -4.56 -18.62
CA TYR A 128 16.17 -4.56 -19.73
C TYR A 128 16.12 -3.22 -20.47
N LEU A 129 16.38 -2.12 -19.77
CA LEU A 129 16.33 -0.76 -20.33
C LEU A 129 17.39 -0.52 -21.41
N GLN A 130 18.52 -1.24 -21.34
CA GLN A 130 19.62 -1.10 -22.29
C GLN A 130 19.17 -1.34 -23.74
N ASP A 131 18.17 -2.20 -23.93
CA ASP A 131 17.61 -2.49 -25.26
C ASP A 131 16.97 -1.25 -25.93
N TYR A 132 16.66 -0.19 -25.19
CA TYR A 132 15.90 0.97 -25.69
C TYR A 132 16.70 2.28 -25.70
N PHE A 133 17.93 2.30 -25.20
CA PHE A 133 18.72 3.54 -25.06
C PHE A 133 19.14 4.20 -26.38
N PHE A 134 19.04 3.48 -27.49
CA PHE A 134 19.32 4.07 -28.81
C PHE A 134 18.23 5.07 -29.26
N ASP A 135 17.00 4.97 -28.73
CA ASP A 135 15.86 5.81 -29.14
C ASP A 135 15.68 7.03 -28.22
N THR A 136 16.68 7.92 -28.24
CA THR A 136 16.78 9.10 -27.36
C THR A 136 15.60 10.07 -27.44
N LYS A 137 14.93 10.15 -28.60
CA LYS A 137 13.77 11.06 -28.82
C LYS A 137 12.43 10.34 -28.83
N GLY A 138 12.42 9.00 -28.85
CA GLY A 138 11.19 8.23 -29.06
C GLY A 138 10.67 8.28 -30.49
N ASP A 139 11.53 8.50 -31.48
CA ASP A 139 11.15 8.75 -32.88
C ASP A 139 11.51 7.59 -33.81
N VAL A 140 12.45 6.71 -33.41
CA VAL A 140 13.02 5.66 -34.28
C VAL A 140 11.96 4.73 -34.88
N PHE A 141 10.85 4.50 -34.16
CA PHE A 141 9.76 3.63 -34.60
C PHE A 141 8.50 4.38 -35.04
N LYS A 142 8.56 5.72 -35.13
CA LYS A 142 7.46 6.57 -35.64
C LYS A 142 7.69 7.01 -37.08
N TYR A 143 8.95 7.32 -37.41
CA TYR A 143 9.33 7.92 -38.69
C TYR A 143 10.41 7.10 -39.38
N GLU A 144 10.37 7.07 -40.71
CA GLU A 144 11.39 6.36 -41.51
C GLU A 144 12.77 7.00 -41.35
N THR A 145 12.83 8.33 -41.35
CA THR A 145 14.07 9.11 -41.36
C THR A 145 14.14 10.12 -40.23
N ASP A 146 15.36 10.47 -39.83
CA ASP A 146 15.62 11.58 -38.93
C ASP A 146 15.37 12.94 -39.60
N TYR A 147 15.47 14.04 -38.85
CA TYR A 147 15.28 15.40 -39.37
C TYR A 147 16.22 15.77 -40.54
N ASN A 148 17.29 15.03 -40.76
CA ASN A 148 18.23 15.24 -41.86
C ASN A 148 17.98 14.26 -43.04
N GLY A 149 16.91 13.46 -42.98
CA GLY A 149 16.57 12.48 -44.01
C GLY A 149 17.35 11.16 -43.92
N ASN A 150 18.10 10.90 -42.84
CA ASN A 150 18.81 9.63 -42.70
C ASN A 150 17.87 8.54 -42.14
N PRO A 151 17.76 7.35 -42.78
CA PRO A 151 16.87 6.31 -42.29
C PRO A 151 17.31 5.76 -40.93
N HIS A 152 16.41 5.75 -39.94
CA HIS A 152 16.73 5.43 -38.55
C HIS A 152 17.28 4.01 -38.38
N LEU A 153 16.51 2.99 -38.78
CA LEU A 153 16.86 1.59 -38.54
C LEU A 153 18.08 1.15 -39.35
N ILE A 154 18.23 1.65 -40.59
CA ILE A 154 19.41 1.37 -41.44
C ILE A 154 20.68 1.91 -40.78
N LYS A 155 20.64 3.15 -40.28
CA LYS A 155 21.77 3.77 -39.58
C LYS A 155 22.17 3.01 -38.32
N LEU A 156 21.20 2.40 -37.63
CA LEU A 156 21.42 1.58 -36.44
C LEU A 156 21.82 0.13 -36.77
N GLY A 157 21.84 -0.27 -38.05
CA GLY A 157 22.11 -1.64 -38.46
C GLY A 157 21.01 -2.63 -38.07
N ILE A 158 19.80 -2.16 -37.80
CA ILE A 158 18.64 -2.98 -37.42
C ILE A 158 17.90 -3.36 -38.71
N SER A 159 17.97 -4.64 -39.07
CA SER A 159 17.28 -5.19 -40.25
C SER A 159 16.09 -6.08 -39.90
N SER A 160 15.96 -6.50 -38.64
CA SER A 160 14.86 -7.32 -38.14
C SER A 160 14.68 -7.15 -36.63
N ILE A 161 13.47 -7.45 -36.14
CA ILE A 161 13.15 -7.44 -34.72
C ILE A 161 12.45 -8.75 -34.38
N SER A 162 12.96 -9.46 -33.38
CA SER A 162 12.34 -10.68 -32.91
C SER A 162 11.15 -10.35 -32.00
N TYR A 163 9.95 -10.65 -32.50
CA TYR A 163 8.70 -10.41 -31.80
C TYR A 163 8.62 -11.21 -30.48
N ASP A 164 9.06 -12.47 -30.50
CA ASP A 164 9.08 -13.34 -29.32
C ASP A 164 10.02 -12.83 -28.23
N VAL A 165 11.22 -12.38 -28.61
CA VAL A 165 12.19 -11.82 -27.65
C VAL A 165 11.67 -10.50 -27.09
N LEU A 166 11.11 -9.63 -27.93
CA LEU A 166 10.51 -8.37 -27.50
C LEU A 166 9.38 -8.62 -26.50
N LYS A 167 8.41 -9.48 -26.83
CA LYS A 167 7.28 -9.86 -25.96
C LYS A 167 7.78 -10.34 -24.60
N ARG A 168 8.69 -11.31 -24.60
CA ARG A 168 9.18 -11.93 -23.37
C ARG A 168 9.89 -10.92 -22.47
N LYS A 169 10.88 -10.20 -23.00
CA LYS A 169 11.65 -9.21 -22.22
C LYS A 169 10.77 -8.06 -21.73
N TYR A 170 9.86 -7.57 -22.58
CA TYR A 170 8.91 -6.52 -22.21
C TYR A 170 8.00 -6.98 -21.06
N ASN A 171 7.39 -8.15 -21.15
CA ASN A 171 6.50 -8.65 -20.10
C ASN A 171 7.23 -8.90 -18.78
N GLU A 172 8.43 -9.50 -18.83
CA GLU A 172 9.29 -9.70 -17.65
C GLU A 172 9.61 -8.36 -16.97
N MET A 173 10.02 -7.36 -17.74
CA MET A 173 10.32 -6.01 -17.25
C MET A 173 9.08 -5.29 -16.70
N MET A 174 7.93 -5.36 -17.38
CA MET A 174 6.72 -4.66 -16.94
C MET A 174 6.15 -5.22 -15.64
N VAL A 175 6.27 -6.54 -15.40
CA VAL A 175 5.93 -7.14 -14.10
C VAL A 175 6.81 -6.57 -12.98
N LEU A 176 8.10 -6.34 -13.23
CA LEU A 176 8.99 -5.72 -12.26
C LEU A 176 8.64 -4.25 -12.03
N PHE A 177 8.35 -3.49 -13.09
CA PHE A 177 7.87 -2.11 -12.97
C PHE A 177 6.57 -2.01 -12.18
N ASP A 178 5.59 -2.88 -12.44
CA ASP A 178 4.31 -2.88 -11.70
C ASP A 178 4.53 -3.11 -10.20
N LYS A 179 5.39 -4.09 -9.84
CA LYS A 179 5.75 -4.35 -8.44
C LYS A 179 6.44 -3.15 -7.80
N LEU A 180 7.41 -2.54 -8.49
CA LEU A 180 8.12 -1.38 -7.98
C LEU A 180 7.18 -0.18 -7.82
N ILE A 181 6.32 0.11 -8.79
CA ILE A 181 5.38 1.24 -8.69
C ILE A 181 4.42 1.04 -7.51
N PHE A 182 3.89 -0.18 -7.32
CA PHE A 182 3.04 -0.48 -6.17
C PHE A 182 3.81 -0.32 -4.84
N GLU A 183 5.05 -0.81 -4.77
CA GLU A 183 5.93 -0.60 -3.62
C GLU A 183 6.16 0.90 -3.37
N MET A 184 6.46 1.69 -4.41
CA MET A 184 6.64 3.14 -4.30
C MET A 184 5.38 3.86 -3.81
N MET A 185 4.19 3.43 -4.21
CA MET A 185 2.93 3.99 -3.71
C MET A 185 2.77 3.72 -2.20
N TYR A 186 3.09 2.51 -1.74
CA TYR A 186 3.13 2.18 -0.33
C TYR A 186 4.19 3.01 0.42
N LEU A 187 5.42 3.11 -0.13
CA LEU A 187 6.50 3.92 0.45
C LEU A 187 6.09 5.38 0.61
N CYS A 188 5.42 5.98 -0.38
CA CYS A 188 4.95 7.36 -0.25
C CYS A 188 4.00 7.51 0.95
N GLN A 189 3.07 6.57 1.15
CA GLN A 189 2.18 6.59 2.31
C GLN A 189 2.94 6.37 3.63
N GLU A 190 3.95 5.48 3.63
CA GLU A 190 4.80 5.20 4.79
C GLU A 190 5.66 6.41 5.19
N TYR A 191 6.29 7.09 4.23
CA TYR A 191 7.08 8.29 4.50
C TYR A 191 6.18 9.46 4.91
N ALA A 192 4.96 9.56 4.37
CA ALA A 192 4.00 10.61 4.73
C ALA A 192 3.65 10.65 6.23
N VAL A 193 3.77 9.52 6.95
CA VAL A 193 3.48 9.47 8.39
C VAL A 193 4.66 9.88 9.27
N GLY A 194 5.84 10.15 8.70
CA GLY A 194 6.95 10.78 9.41
C GLY A 194 7.77 9.88 10.33
N THR A 195 7.56 8.57 10.31
CA THR A 195 8.29 7.60 11.15
C THR A 195 9.55 7.13 10.46
N PHE A 196 10.57 7.98 10.39
CA PHE A 196 11.88 7.66 9.82
C PHE A 196 12.98 8.50 10.48
N THR A 197 14.24 8.10 10.29
CA THR A 197 15.40 8.98 10.55
C THR A 197 16.07 9.32 9.24
N LYS A 198 17.23 9.98 9.30
CA LYS A 198 18.05 10.26 8.12
C LYS A 198 18.25 9.01 7.25
N ASN A 199 18.73 7.92 7.83
CA ASN A 199 19.11 6.70 7.11
C ASN A 199 18.18 5.50 7.36
N LEU A 200 17.26 5.58 8.33
CA LEU A 200 16.37 4.46 8.68
C LEU A 200 14.95 4.74 8.16
N SER A 201 14.40 3.79 7.41
CA SER A 201 12.97 3.75 7.08
C SER A 201 12.11 3.39 8.32
N ARG A 202 10.79 3.51 8.20
CA ARG A 202 9.85 3.03 9.24
C ARG A 202 10.05 1.54 9.52
N GLU A 203 10.23 0.75 8.47
CA GLU A 203 10.46 -0.69 8.58
C GLU A 203 11.80 -1.01 9.24
N ASP A 204 12.85 -0.22 8.99
CA ASP A 204 14.13 -0.37 9.71
C ASP A 204 13.97 -0.10 11.21
N ILE A 205 13.25 0.97 11.58
CA ILE A 205 12.98 1.30 12.98
C ILE A 205 12.16 0.20 13.65
N ARG A 206 11.15 -0.36 12.97
CA ARG A 206 10.38 -1.50 13.46
C ARG A 206 11.28 -2.72 13.71
N ASN A 207 12.14 -3.05 12.75
CA ASN A 207 13.06 -4.19 12.87
C ASN A 207 14.10 -3.98 13.98
N ILE A 208 14.54 -2.74 14.20
CA ILE A 208 15.36 -2.37 15.37
C ILE A 208 14.56 -2.63 16.65
N ALA A 209 13.32 -2.17 16.75
CA ALA A 209 12.47 -2.37 17.93
C ALA A 209 12.33 -3.84 18.31
N VAL A 210 12.11 -4.72 17.32
CA VAL A 210 12.01 -6.19 17.52
C VAL A 210 13.30 -6.79 18.09
N LYS A 211 14.47 -6.22 17.76
CA LYS A 211 15.79 -6.72 18.22
C LYS A 211 16.20 -6.16 19.58
N LEU A 212 15.55 -5.10 20.05
CA LEU A 212 15.89 -4.47 21.32
C LEU A 212 15.50 -5.35 22.50
N LEU A 213 16.26 -5.19 23.58
CA LEU A 213 15.86 -5.71 24.88
C LEU A 213 14.69 -4.90 25.44
N SER A 214 13.92 -5.53 26.35
CA SER A 214 12.93 -4.86 27.19
C SER A 214 13.48 -3.55 27.76
N ARG A 215 12.66 -2.50 27.81
CA ARG A 215 13.06 -1.16 28.27
C ARG A 215 13.68 -1.18 29.67
N LYS A 216 13.26 -2.12 30.52
CA LYS A 216 13.76 -2.32 31.89
C LYS A 216 15.23 -2.76 31.93
N GLN A 217 15.73 -3.38 30.86
CA GLN A 217 17.09 -3.94 30.79
C GLN A 217 18.12 -2.96 30.20
N TRP A 218 17.71 -1.75 29.81
CA TRP A 218 18.60 -0.79 29.13
C TRP A 218 19.73 -0.21 29.99
N ARG A 219 19.71 -0.47 31.31
CA ARG A 219 20.80 -0.09 32.23
C ARG A 219 21.87 -1.18 32.36
N ASN A 220 21.68 -2.32 31.69
CA ASN A 220 22.57 -3.47 31.81
C ASN A 220 23.57 -3.49 30.65
N ASN A 221 24.75 -4.08 30.87
CA ASN A 221 25.79 -4.21 29.84
C ASN A 221 25.30 -4.92 28.56
N ALA A 222 24.33 -5.83 28.68
CA ALA A 222 23.72 -6.51 27.52
C ALA A 222 23.08 -5.53 26.51
N PHE A 223 22.61 -4.37 26.98
CA PHE A 223 22.08 -3.32 26.11
C PHE A 223 23.18 -2.65 25.28
N ASP A 224 24.36 -2.43 25.85
CA ASP A 224 25.49 -1.82 25.13
C ASP A 224 26.00 -2.73 24.01
N GLU A 225 26.00 -4.04 24.24
CA GLU A 225 26.30 -5.04 23.19
C GLU A 225 25.25 -5.02 22.08
N CYS A 226 23.96 -5.04 22.45
CA CYS A 226 22.84 -4.95 21.51
C CYS A 226 22.91 -3.68 20.66
N LYS A 227 23.13 -2.52 21.29
CA LYS A 227 23.32 -1.22 20.65
C LYS A 227 24.48 -1.25 19.65
N THR A 228 25.61 -1.86 20.02
CA THR A 228 26.78 -1.95 19.14
C THR A 228 26.48 -2.80 17.91
N LYS A 229 25.80 -3.94 18.07
CA LYS A 229 25.37 -4.80 16.95
C LYS A 229 24.41 -4.08 16.00
N ILE A 230 23.38 -3.42 16.53
CA ILE A 230 22.40 -2.68 15.73
C ILE A 230 23.08 -1.55 14.95
N LYS A 231 23.94 -0.77 15.59
CA LYS A 231 24.66 0.31 14.90
C LYS A 231 25.51 -0.19 13.74
N LEU A 232 26.18 -1.34 13.92
CA LEU A 232 26.98 -1.96 12.87
C LEU A 232 26.10 -2.45 11.71
N GLU A 233 25.01 -3.16 12.02
CA GLU A 233 24.11 -3.73 11.02
C GLU A 233 23.46 -2.67 10.12
N TYR A 234 23.03 -1.56 10.69
CA TYR A 234 22.34 -0.49 9.94
C TYR A 234 23.28 0.65 9.52
N GLY A 235 24.57 0.58 9.85
CA GLY A 235 25.56 1.61 9.49
C GLY A 235 25.30 2.98 10.14
N ILE A 236 24.71 3.02 11.34
CA ILE A 236 24.26 4.26 12.00
C ILE A 236 25.14 4.69 13.18
N GLY A 237 25.20 6.00 13.41
CA GLY A 237 25.90 6.61 14.54
C GLY A 237 25.11 6.55 15.86
N SER A 238 25.75 6.93 16.97
CA SER A 238 25.07 6.96 18.29
C SER A 238 23.91 7.95 18.34
N LYS A 239 24.02 9.09 17.65
CA LYS A 239 22.97 10.13 17.60
C LYS A 239 21.70 9.60 16.94
N GLU A 240 21.83 9.03 15.76
CA GLU A 240 20.70 8.47 15.00
C GLU A 240 20.10 7.24 15.68
N PHE A 241 20.93 6.39 16.30
CA PHE A 241 20.40 5.32 17.14
C PHE A 241 19.53 5.86 18.29
N SER A 242 19.98 6.90 19.00
CA SER A 242 19.17 7.54 20.05
C SER A 242 17.87 8.16 19.51
N GLU A 243 17.90 8.73 18.31
CA GLU A 243 16.71 9.23 17.62
C GLU A 243 15.72 8.09 17.32
N ALA A 244 16.20 6.96 16.79
CA ALA A 244 15.38 5.78 16.57
C ALA A 244 14.77 5.23 17.87
N LEU A 245 15.52 5.21 18.99
CA LEU A 245 14.98 4.83 20.29
C LEU A 245 13.88 5.77 20.78
N ASN A 246 13.99 7.07 20.52
CA ASN A 246 12.96 8.03 20.87
C ASN A 246 11.70 7.80 20.04
N ILE A 247 11.84 7.53 18.73
CA ILE A 247 10.71 7.16 17.88
C ILE A 247 10.05 5.89 18.41
N ILE A 248 10.81 4.81 18.67
CA ILE A 248 10.28 3.54 19.17
C ILE A 248 9.50 3.71 20.48
N GLN A 249 10.07 4.42 21.46
CA GLN A 249 9.39 4.65 22.75
C GLN A 249 8.12 5.48 22.60
N ASN A 250 8.09 6.41 21.64
CA ASN A 250 6.97 7.30 21.39
C ASN A 250 5.96 6.74 20.37
N HIS A 251 6.27 5.62 19.71
CA HIS A 251 5.42 5.03 18.70
C HIS A 251 4.58 3.89 19.28
N ARG A 252 3.26 4.01 19.17
CA ARG A 252 2.26 3.12 19.77
C ARG A 252 2.45 1.62 19.43
N GLU A 253 2.71 1.29 18.18
CA GLU A 253 3.01 -0.09 17.78
C GLU A 253 4.40 -0.54 18.27
N PHE A 254 5.46 0.24 17.99
CA PHE A 254 6.84 -0.19 18.20
C PHE A 254 7.25 -0.27 19.67
N CYS A 255 6.66 0.54 20.54
CA CYS A 255 6.98 0.52 21.97
C CYS A 255 6.62 -0.83 22.62
N THR A 256 5.68 -1.57 22.03
CA THR A 256 5.30 -2.91 22.52
C THR A 256 6.44 -3.91 22.46
N TYR A 257 7.36 -3.78 21.50
CA TYR A 257 8.53 -4.66 21.39
C TYR A 257 9.54 -4.45 22.53
N ILE A 258 9.43 -3.36 23.29
CA ILE A 258 10.28 -3.05 24.44
C ILE A 258 9.50 -3.08 25.76
N ASP A 259 8.38 -3.81 25.81
CA ASP A 259 7.47 -3.95 26.95
C ASP A 259 6.89 -2.61 27.44
N MET A 260 6.65 -1.68 26.53
CA MET A 260 5.94 -0.43 26.79
C MET A 260 4.61 -0.43 26.06
N GLU A 261 3.67 0.34 26.58
CA GLU A 261 2.35 0.48 25.98
C GLU A 261 1.96 1.96 25.96
N GLN A 262 1.38 2.37 24.84
CA GLN A 262 0.72 3.67 24.72
C GLN A 262 -0.76 3.46 24.44
N LYS A 263 -1.60 3.78 25.42
CA LYS A 263 -3.04 3.62 25.28
C LYS A 263 -3.60 4.48 24.14
N LEU A 264 -4.59 3.94 23.44
CA LEU A 264 -5.40 4.63 22.44
C LEU A 264 -6.82 4.71 22.96
N GLY A 265 -7.23 5.92 23.38
CA GLY A 265 -8.45 6.10 24.15
C GLY A 265 -8.36 5.48 25.54
N ASP A 266 -9.46 5.52 26.28
CA ASP A 266 -9.59 4.89 27.59
C ASP A 266 -10.90 4.09 27.63
N ILE A 267 -10.81 2.80 27.29
CA ILE A 267 -11.92 1.86 27.50
C ILE A 267 -11.88 1.39 28.96
N PRO A 268 -12.92 1.66 29.76
CA PRO A 268 -13.01 1.12 31.11
C PRO A 268 -13.00 -0.43 31.09
N GLU A 269 -12.30 -1.03 32.05
CA GLU A 269 -12.15 -2.49 32.11
C GLU A 269 -13.50 -3.23 32.18
N ASP A 270 -14.45 -2.69 32.94
CA ASP A 270 -15.80 -3.24 33.06
C ASP A 270 -16.56 -3.20 31.73
N GLU A 271 -16.45 -2.10 30.97
CA GLU A 271 -17.05 -2.00 29.64
C GLU A 271 -16.44 -3.00 28.64
N LEU A 272 -15.12 -3.21 28.71
CA LEU A 272 -14.43 -4.18 27.86
C LEU A 272 -14.87 -5.62 28.17
N ARG A 273 -15.08 -5.94 29.45
CA ARG A 273 -15.62 -7.23 29.90
C ARG A 273 -17.07 -7.41 29.45
N GLU A 274 -17.91 -6.38 29.58
CA GLU A 274 -19.29 -6.43 29.08
C GLU A 274 -19.34 -6.60 27.54
N TYR A 275 -18.40 -5.99 26.80
CA TYR A 275 -18.26 -6.23 25.36
C TYR A 275 -17.93 -7.70 25.04
N VAL A 276 -17.01 -8.33 25.79
CA VAL A 276 -16.70 -9.75 25.62
C VAL A 276 -17.93 -10.62 25.84
N ARG A 277 -18.71 -10.36 26.90
CA ARG A 277 -19.97 -11.08 27.18
C ARG A 277 -21.00 -10.88 26.07
N LEU A 278 -21.14 -9.66 25.55
CA LEU A 278 -21.98 -9.38 24.37
C LEU A 278 -21.58 -10.28 23.18
N VAL A 279 -20.28 -10.33 22.84
CA VAL A 279 -19.78 -11.17 21.74
C VAL A 279 -20.10 -12.64 21.99
N MET A 280 -19.85 -13.15 23.19
CA MET A 280 -20.17 -14.55 23.54
C MET A 280 -21.66 -14.86 23.40
N GLU A 281 -22.52 -14.00 23.93
CA GLU A 281 -23.97 -14.19 23.94
C GLU A 281 -24.63 -14.06 22.56
N MET A 282 -24.06 -13.22 21.70
CA MET A 282 -24.58 -12.97 20.36
C MET A 282 -24.16 -14.03 19.34
N ASN A 283 -23.03 -14.70 19.56
CA ASN A 283 -22.50 -15.74 18.67
C ASN A 283 -22.70 -17.16 19.21
N GLY A 284 -22.89 -17.36 20.52
CA GLY A 284 -23.12 -18.69 21.12
C GLY A 284 -22.03 -19.70 20.73
N SER A 285 -22.43 -20.93 20.36
CA SER A 285 -21.52 -21.96 19.84
C SER A 285 -20.88 -21.59 18.49
N GLU A 286 -21.50 -20.72 17.70
CA GLU A 286 -20.94 -20.27 16.41
C GLU A 286 -19.62 -19.54 16.61
N LEU A 287 -19.37 -18.91 17.77
CA LEU A 287 -18.07 -18.32 18.13
C LEU A 287 -16.92 -19.34 18.02
N TYR A 288 -17.23 -20.63 18.15
CA TYR A 288 -16.27 -21.75 18.14
C TYR A 288 -16.37 -22.62 16.87
N ASP A 289 -17.46 -22.54 16.09
CA ASP A 289 -17.67 -23.33 14.86
C ASP A 289 -16.98 -22.74 13.61
N LYS A 290 -16.34 -23.56 12.76
CA LYS A 290 -15.62 -23.11 11.54
C LYS A 290 -16.49 -23.13 10.27
N THR A 291 -17.75 -23.59 10.31
CA THR A 291 -18.59 -23.79 9.12
C THR A 291 -19.52 -22.60 8.81
N LYS A 292 -19.76 -22.30 7.52
CA LYS A 292 -20.68 -21.24 7.05
C LYS A 292 -22.11 -21.79 6.92
N VAL A 293 -23.08 -21.18 7.59
CA VAL A 293 -24.51 -21.55 7.49
C VAL A 293 -25.23 -20.72 6.41
N ARG A 294 -26.10 -21.37 5.62
CA ARG A 294 -26.91 -20.81 4.52
C ARG A 294 -28.21 -20.14 5.03
N ALA A 295 -28.67 -19.10 4.33
CA ALA A 295 -29.76 -18.22 4.74
C ALA A 295 -31.18 -18.84 4.65
N GLN A 296 -32.07 -18.40 5.56
CA GLN A 296 -33.50 -18.75 5.66
C GLN A 296 -34.43 -17.68 5.02
N SER A 297 -35.72 -18.00 4.87
CA SER A 297 -36.76 -17.20 4.18
C SER A 297 -37.10 -15.83 4.82
N GLY A 298 -37.57 -14.88 4.00
CA GLY A 298 -37.60 -13.44 4.32
C GLY A 298 -38.52 -12.92 5.44
N LYS A 299 -39.63 -13.61 5.78
CA LYS A 299 -40.54 -13.15 6.86
C LYS A 299 -40.09 -13.64 8.24
N VAL A 300 -39.56 -14.86 8.31
CA VAL A 300 -38.84 -15.39 9.48
C VAL A 300 -37.60 -14.55 9.76
N LEU A 301 -36.94 -14.08 8.70
CA LEU A 301 -35.76 -13.22 8.79
C LEU A 301 -36.02 -11.89 9.51
N LEU A 302 -37.15 -11.20 9.28
CA LEU A 302 -37.40 -9.88 9.90
C LEU A 302 -37.60 -9.96 11.42
N ASN A 303 -38.42 -10.90 11.91
CA ASN A 303 -38.63 -11.07 13.35
C ASN A 303 -37.34 -11.48 14.05
N VAL A 304 -36.56 -12.38 13.43
CA VAL A 304 -35.23 -12.77 13.95
C VAL A 304 -34.27 -11.57 13.98
N ILE A 305 -34.29 -10.70 12.96
CA ILE A 305 -33.47 -9.48 12.93
C ILE A 305 -33.87 -8.53 14.07
N GLN A 306 -35.18 -8.33 14.30
CA GLN A 306 -35.68 -7.44 15.36
C GLN A 306 -35.37 -7.97 16.76
N GLU A 307 -35.55 -9.27 17.00
CA GLU A 307 -35.20 -9.91 18.27
C GLU A 307 -33.70 -9.84 18.54
N LYS A 308 -32.86 -10.11 17.53
CA LYS A 308 -31.42 -9.89 17.64
C LYS A 308 -31.08 -8.43 17.93
N ALA A 309 -31.76 -7.46 17.32
CA ALA A 309 -31.56 -6.05 17.63
C ALA A 309 -31.90 -5.70 19.08
N ARG A 310 -33.02 -6.20 19.60
CA ARG A 310 -33.41 -6.00 21.01
C ARG A 310 -32.40 -6.63 21.97
N LYS A 311 -32.00 -7.89 21.74
CA LYS A 311 -31.00 -8.59 22.56
C LYS A 311 -29.68 -7.81 22.64
N ARG A 312 -29.21 -7.26 21.52
CA ARG A 312 -27.98 -6.45 21.45
C ARG A 312 -28.05 -5.17 22.27
N LEU A 313 -29.17 -4.45 22.16
CA LEU A 313 -29.36 -3.23 22.93
C LEU A 313 -29.45 -3.52 24.43
N GLU A 314 -30.12 -4.61 24.83
CA GLU A 314 -30.17 -5.05 26.24
C GLU A 314 -28.78 -5.40 26.79
N LEU A 315 -28.02 -6.24 26.08
CA LEU A 315 -26.71 -6.70 26.53
C LEU A 315 -25.64 -5.58 26.54
N SER A 316 -25.79 -4.58 25.68
CA SER A 316 -24.83 -3.48 25.56
C SER A 316 -25.13 -2.28 26.46
N LYS A 317 -26.14 -2.32 27.34
CA LYS A 317 -26.55 -1.14 28.16
C LYS A 317 -25.43 -0.50 28.96
N LYS A 318 -24.42 -1.29 29.35
CA LYS A 318 -23.26 -0.83 30.13
C LYS A 318 -22.05 -0.45 29.29
N ILE A 319 -22.15 -0.54 27.96
CA ILE A 319 -21.06 -0.18 27.05
C ILE A 319 -21.35 1.22 26.51
N SER A 320 -20.47 2.18 26.75
CA SER A 320 -20.61 3.54 26.25
C SER A 320 -20.52 3.62 24.72
N ASP A 321 -21.05 4.70 24.13
CA ASP A 321 -20.88 4.96 22.70
C ASP A 321 -19.39 5.19 22.35
N ASP A 322 -18.61 5.78 23.27
CA ASP A 322 -17.17 5.98 23.11
C ASP A 322 -16.41 4.65 23.03
N THR A 323 -16.74 3.68 23.88
CA THR A 323 -16.18 2.32 23.78
C THR A 323 -16.54 1.67 22.45
N ILE A 324 -17.79 1.80 22.00
CA ILE A 324 -18.21 1.27 20.70
C ILE A 324 -17.43 1.94 19.56
N ALA A 325 -17.20 3.24 19.63
CA ALA A 325 -16.40 3.98 18.66
C ALA A 325 -14.94 3.49 18.65
N LEU A 326 -14.32 3.27 19.80
CA LEU A 326 -12.96 2.69 19.88
C LEU A 326 -12.90 1.26 19.33
N LEU A 327 -13.91 0.43 19.59
CA LEU A 327 -14.01 -0.91 19.00
C LEU A 327 -14.12 -0.84 17.47
N LEU A 328 -14.82 0.15 16.91
CA LEU A 328 -14.84 0.39 15.47
C LEU A 328 -13.47 0.84 14.94
N VAL A 329 -12.73 1.67 15.67
CA VAL A 329 -11.35 2.04 15.31
C VAL A 329 -10.47 0.79 15.24
N PHE A 330 -10.50 -0.06 16.26
CA PHE A 330 -9.73 -1.32 16.26
C PHE A 330 -10.20 -2.26 15.15
N ARG A 331 -11.50 -2.28 14.82
CA ARG A 331 -11.99 -3.03 13.65
C ARG A 331 -11.34 -2.53 12.35
N GLU A 332 -11.22 -1.22 12.15
CA GLU A 332 -10.58 -0.65 10.94
C GLU A 332 -9.12 -1.06 10.87
N TYR A 333 -8.35 -0.87 11.94
CA TYR A 333 -6.95 -1.31 12.02
C TYR A 333 -6.79 -2.82 11.87
N GLY A 334 -7.79 -3.57 12.32
CA GLY A 334 -7.93 -5.01 12.18
C GLY A 334 -8.18 -5.51 10.76
N SER A 335 -8.69 -4.61 9.90
CA SER A 335 -9.14 -4.92 8.53
C SER A 335 -8.25 -4.29 7.46
N GLY A 336 -7.56 -3.18 7.78
CA GLY A 336 -6.76 -2.41 6.84
C GLY A 336 -5.27 -2.72 6.96
N GLU A 337 -4.72 -3.33 5.91
CA GLU A 337 -3.27 -3.59 5.79
C GLU A 337 -2.47 -2.27 5.76
N HIS A 338 -2.98 -1.24 5.09
CA HIS A 338 -2.29 0.05 4.87
C HIS A 338 -2.61 1.16 5.89
N LEU A 339 -3.18 0.82 7.05
CA LEU A 339 -3.41 1.81 8.12
C LEU A 339 -2.20 1.90 9.06
N PHE A 340 -1.54 3.06 9.05
CA PHE A 340 -0.46 3.42 9.95
C PHE A 340 -1.00 3.89 11.31
N THR A 341 -0.38 3.45 12.42
CA THR A 341 -0.87 3.73 13.79
C THR A 341 -0.58 5.15 14.25
N GLU A 342 0.29 5.85 13.52
CA GLU A 342 0.54 7.29 13.60
C GLU A 342 -0.72 8.10 13.34
N ASN A 343 -1.64 7.57 12.52
CA ASN A 343 -2.93 8.22 12.23
C ASN A 343 -4.05 7.85 13.22
N ALA A 344 -3.78 7.03 14.24
CA ALA A 344 -4.84 6.44 15.05
C ALA A 344 -5.66 7.48 15.82
N GLU A 345 -5.04 8.55 16.31
CA GLU A 345 -5.76 9.64 16.98
C GLU A 345 -6.75 10.34 16.05
N LYS A 346 -6.36 10.58 14.80
CA LYS A 346 -7.23 11.19 13.78
C LYS A 346 -8.43 10.29 13.48
N ILE A 347 -8.19 8.98 13.36
CA ILE A 347 -9.26 8.00 13.12
C ILE A 347 -10.17 7.88 14.34
N CYS A 348 -9.62 7.83 15.55
CA CYS A 348 -10.40 7.88 16.79
C CYS A 348 -11.31 9.10 16.82
N LYS A 349 -10.77 10.30 16.59
CA LYS A 349 -11.54 11.53 16.55
C LYS A 349 -12.68 11.46 15.54
N TYR A 350 -12.42 10.96 14.33
CA TYR A 350 -13.45 10.77 13.31
C TYR A 350 -14.59 9.87 13.80
N PHE A 351 -14.30 8.73 14.42
CA PHE A 351 -15.32 7.82 14.93
C PHE A 351 -16.08 8.40 16.13
N MET A 352 -15.40 9.10 17.03
CA MET A 352 -16.01 9.75 18.21
C MET A 352 -16.97 10.88 17.82
N GLU A 353 -16.64 11.66 16.78
CA GLU A 353 -17.47 12.77 16.31
C GLU A 353 -18.58 12.33 15.33
N SER A 354 -18.49 11.10 14.82
CA SER A 354 -19.47 10.56 13.88
C SER A 354 -20.79 10.21 14.56
N LYS A 355 -21.91 10.65 13.99
CA LYS A 355 -23.24 10.23 14.41
C LYS A 355 -23.55 8.83 13.89
N ILE A 356 -23.00 7.81 14.55
CA ILE A 356 -23.20 6.41 14.17
C ILE A 356 -24.44 5.87 14.89
N ASP A 357 -25.34 5.20 14.16
CA ASP A 357 -26.43 4.48 14.77
C ASP A 357 -25.88 3.37 15.68
N ARG A 358 -26.21 3.44 16.98
CA ARG A 358 -25.66 2.53 18.00
C ARG A 358 -25.94 1.06 17.67
N ASN A 359 -27.14 0.75 17.20
CA ASN A 359 -27.51 -0.64 16.89
C ASN A 359 -26.77 -1.17 15.66
N ASP A 360 -26.54 -0.33 14.65
CA ASP A 360 -25.68 -0.65 13.51
C ASP A 360 -24.21 -0.80 13.91
N ALA A 361 -23.70 0.08 14.78
CA ALA A 361 -22.34 0.00 15.31
C ALA A 361 -22.11 -1.31 16.08
N LEU A 362 -23.01 -1.67 17.00
CA LEU A 362 -22.97 -2.94 17.73
C LEU A 362 -23.00 -4.15 16.78
N LYS A 363 -23.85 -4.11 15.76
CA LYS A 363 -23.91 -5.15 14.71
C LYS A 363 -22.56 -5.34 14.01
N LYS A 364 -21.80 -4.27 13.88
CA LYS A 364 -20.49 -4.27 13.22
C LYS A 364 -19.39 -4.79 14.13
N VAL A 365 -19.48 -4.63 15.46
CA VAL A 365 -18.39 -5.03 16.38
C VAL A 365 -18.60 -6.39 17.06
N GLU A 366 -19.82 -6.90 17.15
CA GLU A 366 -20.10 -8.13 17.93
C GLU A 366 -19.82 -9.44 17.17
N LYS A 367 -19.82 -9.41 15.84
CA LYS A 367 -19.76 -10.63 15.03
C LYS A 367 -18.43 -11.34 15.22
N LYS A 368 -18.43 -12.67 15.26
CA LYS A 368 -17.21 -13.50 15.39
C LYS A 368 -16.05 -13.07 14.50
N ASP A 369 -16.28 -12.92 13.20
CA ASP A 369 -15.24 -12.57 12.23
C ASP A 369 -14.69 -11.16 12.46
N ILE A 370 -15.53 -10.26 12.98
CA ILE A 370 -15.13 -8.90 13.29
C ILE A 370 -14.44 -8.79 14.65
N PHE A 371 -14.89 -9.53 15.66
CA PHE A 371 -14.22 -9.59 16.96
C PHE A 371 -12.75 -9.99 16.80
N ARG A 372 -12.46 -10.98 15.93
CA ARG A 372 -11.09 -11.36 15.58
C ARG A 372 -10.28 -10.21 14.97
N ARG A 373 -10.88 -9.44 14.06
CA ARG A 373 -10.25 -8.24 13.49
C ARG A 373 -10.00 -7.19 14.56
N ILE A 374 -10.94 -6.97 15.47
CA ILE A 374 -10.77 -6.04 16.59
C ILE A 374 -9.58 -6.45 17.47
N LEU A 375 -9.42 -7.74 17.80
CA LEU A 375 -8.24 -8.21 18.54
C LEU A 375 -6.94 -7.94 17.78
N TYR A 376 -6.93 -8.18 16.47
CA TYR A 376 -5.78 -7.87 15.62
C TYR A 376 -5.49 -6.36 15.57
N GLY A 377 -6.53 -5.52 15.48
CA GLY A 377 -6.40 -4.07 15.51
C GLY A 377 -5.93 -3.53 16.85
N MET A 378 -6.38 -4.11 17.97
CA MET A 378 -5.85 -3.81 19.31
C MET A 378 -4.35 -4.14 19.36
N LYS A 379 -3.93 -5.31 18.85
CA LYS A 379 -2.52 -5.69 18.75
C LYS A 379 -1.73 -4.71 17.89
N LYS A 380 -2.23 -4.38 16.69
CA LYS A 380 -1.59 -3.43 15.77
C LYS A 380 -1.44 -2.04 16.40
N CYS A 381 -2.48 -1.57 17.07
CA CYS A 381 -2.47 -0.34 17.86
C CYS A 381 -1.77 -0.49 19.22
N GLY A 382 -1.03 -1.56 19.49
CA GLY A 382 -0.25 -1.74 20.70
C GLY A 382 -1.02 -1.78 22.03
N GLN A 383 -2.32 -2.11 22.00
CA GLN A 383 -3.20 -2.18 23.18
C GLN A 383 -3.11 -3.55 23.87
N LEU A 384 -1.95 -3.83 24.48
CA LEU A 384 -1.67 -5.09 25.17
C LEU A 384 -2.56 -5.29 26.41
N THR A 385 -2.79 -4.24 27.21
CA THR A 385 -3.62 -4.32 28.41
C THR A 385 -5.07 -4.70 28.07
N TYR A 386 -5.63 -4.13 27.00
CA TYR A 386 -6.98 -4.50 26.55
C TYR A 386 -7.07 -5.96 26.13
N ARG A 387 -6.05 -6.49 25.45
CA ARG A 387 -6.01 -7.91 25.08
C ARG A 387 -5.94 -8.82 26.30
N GLU A 388 -5.16 -8.47 27.32
CA GLU A 388 -5.10 -9.26 28.56
C GLU A 388 -6.42 -9.26 29.32
N ILE A 389 -7.12 -8.11 29.41
CA ILE A 389 -8.46 -8.05 30.01
C ILE A 389 -9.44 -8.95 29.26
N ILE A 390 -9.44 -8.90 27.93
CA ILE A 390 -10.31 -9.77 27.11
C ILE A 390 -9.99 -11.23 27.37
N LYS A 391 -8.70 -11.60 27.35
CA LYS A 391 -8.25 -12.98 27.60
C LYS A 391 -8.67 -13.49 28.99
N ASP A 392 -8.49 -12.66 30.02
CA ASP A 392 -8.91 -12.96 31.39
C ASP A 392 -10.43 -13.15 31.49
N GLU A 393 -11.24 -12.33 30.80
CA GLU A 393 -12.70 -12.51 30.79
C GLU A 393 -13.12 -13.81 30.11
N PHE A 394 -12.46 -14.21 29.02
CA PHE A 394 -12.69 -15.53 28.41
C PHE A 394 -12.41 -16.67 29.40
N GLN A 395 -11.29 -16.59 30.13
CA GLN A 395 -10.93 -17.59 31.13
C GLN A 395 -11.92 -17.67 32.29
N ARG A 396 -12.44 -16.52 32.77
CA ARG A 396 -13.47 -16.47 33.81
C ARG A 396 -14.77 -17.15 33.40
N GLU A 397 -15.14 -17.01 32.13
CA GLU A 397 -16.31 -17.67 31.54
C GLU A 397 -16.07 -19.13 31.14
N GLY A 398 -14.91 -19.71 31.52
CA GLY A 398 -14.56 -21.10 31.24
C GLY A 398 -14.35 -21.39 29.76
N LYS A 399 -13.98 -20.38 28.97
CA LYS A 399 -13.84 -20.43 27.51
C LYS A 399 -12.41 -20.08 27.08
N GLU A 400 -11.98 -20.64 25.96
CA GLU A 400 -10.69 -20.27 25.36
C GLU A 400 -10.86 -19.06 24.43
N LEU A 401 -9.90 -18.14 24.44
CA LEU A 401 -9.88 -16.99 23.54
C LEU A 401 -9.65 -17.47 22.11
N VAL A 402 -10.50 -17.04 21.19
CA VAL A 402 -10.37 -17.37 19.77
C VAL A 402 -9.36 -16.42 19.13
N GLU A 403 -8.07 -16.77 19.19
CA GLU A 403 -7.02 -16.01 18.50
C GLU A 403 -6.98 -16.30 16.99
N LEU A 404 -6.47 -15.34 16.21
CA LEU A 404 -6.02 -15.57 14.83
C LEU A 404 -4.54 -15.96 14.89
N GLU A 405 -4.16 -17.01 14.14
CA GLU A 405 -2.77 -17.24 13.72
C GLU A 405 -2.25 -16.06 12.89
#